data_AF-A0A7K2FRQ9-F1
#
_entry.id   AF-A0A7K2FRQ9-F1
#
_cell.length_a   1.000
_cell.length_b   1.000
_cell.length_c   1.000
_cell.angle_alpha   90.00
_cell.angle_beta   90.00
_cell.angle_gamma   90.00
#
_symmetry.space_group_name_H-M   'P 1'
#
loop_
_entity.id
_entity.type
_entity.pdbx_description
1 polymer ?
#
loop_
_entity_poly.entity_id
_entity_poly.type
_entity_poly.pdbx_seq_one_letter_code
_entity_poly.pdbx_strand_id
1 'polypeptide(L)'
;MSLRQYARDLGMGVRFAVTGGREGWVRTTLTAVGVGIGVALLLLTTSIPRMLDARHERELSRQDLTFSAVPRPKADNTVVVAATDTWWHDKNVRGRLLQPEGPGAPLPPGLSRFPATGEMVVSPPLRDLLASPGARLLRERLPYRIVGTIGESGLLGPRELAYYAGADGLEPRSGGARADRLTRFGQTQSWQREKDPVLLLMMIVVFVTLLLPVAVFIAAAVRFGGERRDRRLAALRLVGAD
;
A
#
# COMPACT_ATOMS: atom_id res chain seq x y z
N MET A 1 38.84 -3.84 20.17
CA MET A 1 39.16 -3.05 18.95
C MET A 1 38.55 -1.66 19.10
N SER A 2 39.34 -0.58 18.96
CA SER A 2 38.88 0.78 19.31
C SER A 2 38.33 1.54 18.08
N LEU A 3 37.32 2.39 18.29
CA LEU A 3 36.72 3.29 17.28
C LEU A 3 37.76 4.14 16.51
N ARG A 4 38.89 4.46 17.15
CA ARG A 4 39.99 5.22 16.54
C ARG A 4 40.71 4.43 15.44
N GLN A 5 40.70 3.11 15.53
CA GLN A 5 41.33 2.22 14.56
C GLN A 5 40.48 2.12 13.29
N TYR A 6 39.16 1.97 13.45
CA TYR A 6 38.20 2.07 12.34
C TYR A 6 38.29 3.42 11.61
N ALA A 7 38.38 4.52 12.35
CA ALA A 7 38.51 5.85 11.75
C ALA A 7 39.82 6.03 10.96
N ARG A 8 40.93 5.46 11.45
CA ARG A 8 42.22 5.47 10.73
C ARG A 8 42.20 4.60 9.49
N ASP A 9 41.59 3.43 9.55
CA ASP A 9 41.50 2.51 8.42
C ASP A 9 40.57 3.06 7.33
N LEU A 10 39.45 3.70 7.71
CA LEU A 10 38.60 4.47 6.80
C LEU A 10 39.35 5.66 6.19
N GLY A 11 40.09 6.42 7.00
CA GLY A 11 40.87 7.56 6.54
C GLY A 11 41.96 7.16 5.53
N MET A 12 42.63 6.02 5.74
CA MET A 12 43.59 5.49 4.78
C MET A 12 42.90 4.98 3.51
N GLY A 13 41.75 4.30 3.62
CA GLY A 13 40.95 3.87 2.48
C GLY A 13 40.49 5.04 1.58
N VAL A 14 40.00 6.12 2.19
CA VAL A 14 39.63 7.36 1.49
C VAL A 14 40.86 7.99 0.83
N ARG A 15 41.99 8.07 1.54
CA ARG A 15 43.21 8.67 1.00
C ARG A 15 43.73 7.90 -0.21
N PHE A 16 43.71 6.56 -0.21
CA PHE A 16 44.10 5.76 -1.38
C PHE A 16 43.11 5.85 -2.55
N ALA A 17 41.81 6.01 -2.27
CA ALA A 17 40.81 6.22 -3.30
C ALA A 17 40.99 7.57 -4.02
N VAL A 18 41.42 8.61 -3.29
CA VAL A 18 41.56 9.97 -3.80
C VAL A 18 42.93 10.23 -4.46
N THR A 19 44.00 9.56 -4.03
CA THR A 19 45.36 9.77 -4.56
C THR A 19 45.75 8.85 -5.74
N GLY A 20 44.87 7.95 -6.18
CA GLY A 20 45.14 6.93 -7.21
C GLY A 20 45.18 7.40 -8.67
N GLY A 21 45.24 8.71 -8.95
CA GLY A 21 45.21 9.28 -10.31
C GLY A 21 43.82 9.28 -10.97
N ARG A 22 43.72 9.76 -12.23
CA ARG A 22 42.44 9.87 -12.98
C ARG A 22 41.68 8.54 -13.06
N GLU A 23 42.38 7.43 -13.25
CA GLU A 23 41.79 6.09 -13.28
C GLU A 23 41.21 5.64 -11.93
N GLY A 24 41.87 5.99 -10.81
CA GLY A 24 41.39 5.68 -9.47
C GLY A 24 40.12 6.44 -9.11
N TRP A 25 40.03 7.69 -9.56
CA TRP A 25 38.82 8.51 -9.43
C TRP A 25 37.65 7.96 -10.24
N VAL A 26 37.85 7.64 -11.52
CA VAL A 26 36.79 7.09 -12.39
C VAL A 26 36.20 5.81 -11.79
N ARG A 27 37.05 4.89 -11.29
CA ARG A 27 36.58 3.66 -10.64
C ARG A 27 35.78 3.96 -9.38
N THR A 28 36.29 4.82 -8.50
CA THR A 28 35.60 5.17 -7.24
C THR A 28 34.24 5.81 -7.51
N THR A 29 34.16 6.72 -8.49
CA THR A 29 32.90 7.38 -8.88
C THR A 29 31.90 6.39 -9.47
N LEU A 30 32.32 5.48 -10.36
CA LEU A 30 31.42 4.47 -10.93
C LEU A 30 30.84 3.54 -9.84
N THR A 31 31.66 3.10 -8.88
CA THR A 31 31.20 2.24 -7.78
C THR A 31 30.27 3.00 -6.83
N ALA A 32 30.59 4.26 -6.50
CA ALA A 32 29.75 5.09 -5.64
C ALA A 32 28.38 5.36 -6.26
N VAL A 33 28.32 5.63 -7.58
CA VAL A 33 27.06 5.80 -8.31
C VAL A 33 26.26 4.51 -8.35
N GLY A 34 26.90 3.37 -8.66
CA GLY A 34 26.24 2.06 -8.69
C GLY A 34 25.62 1.68 -7.34
N VAL A 35 26.37 1.86 -6.24
CA VAL A 35 25.87 1.62 -4.88
C VAL A 35 24.75 2.60 -4.52
N GLY A 36 24.90 3.89 -4.86
CA GLY A 36 23.89 4.91 -4.61
C GLY A 36 22.55 4.60 -5.28
N ILE A 37 22.56 4.18 -6.55
CA ILE A 37 21.35 3.79 -7.29
C ILE A 37 20.69 2.55 -6.66
N GLY A 38 21.48 1.54 -6.26
CA GLY A 38 20.96 0.34 -5.58
C GLY A 38 20.30 0.66 -4.24
N VAL A 39 20.92 1.52 -3.43
CA VAL A 39 20.33 1.97 -2.15
C VAL A 39 19.08 2.81 -2.39
N ALA A 40 19.07 3.71 -3.37
CA ALA A 40 17.90 4.52 -3.70
C ALA A 40 16.71 3.65 -4.13
N LEU A 41 16.93 2.60 -4.94
CA LEU A 41 15.90 1.65 -5.35
C LEU A 41 15.35 0.84 -4.16
N LEU A 42 16.21 0.39 -3.24
CA LEU A 42 15.79 -0.30 -2.01
C LEU A 42 14.97 0.62 -1.09
N LEU A 43 15.40 1.86 -0.93
CA LEU A 43 14.67 2.87 -0.15
C LEU A 43 13.31 3.20 -0.79
N LEU A 44 13.23 3.34 -2.12
CA LEU A 44 11.97 3.60 -2.81
C LEU A 44 10.99 2.43 -2.62
N THR A 45 11.49 1.20 -2.81
CA THR A 45 10.70 -0.04 -2.65
C THR A 45 10.18 -0.21 -1.22
N THR A 46 10.99 0.14 -0.21
CA THR A 46 10.61 0.03 1.20
C THR A 46 9.75 1.20 1.70
N SER A 47 9.84 2.37 1.07
CA SER A 47 9.11 3.58 1.47
C SER A 47 7.64 3.59 1.02
N ILE A 48 7.35 3.07 -0.18
CA ILE A 48 6.00 3.02 -0.74
C ILE A 48 4.96 2.39 0.21
N PRO A 49 5.19 1.21 0.84
CA PRO A 49 4.19 0.62 1.71
C PRO A 49 3.95 1.39 3.02
N ARG A 50 4.91 2.19 3.50
CA ARG A 50 4.82 2.90 4.79
C ARG A 50 4.03 4.21 4.73
N MET A 51 3.85 4.79 3.55
CA MET A 51 3.16 6.07 3.38
C MET A 51 1.63 5.94 3.41
N LEU A 52 1.09 4.72 3.34
CA LEU A 52 -0.34 4.47 3.18
C LEU A 52 -1.09 4.21 4.51
N ASP A 53 -0.38 4.05 5.63
CA ASP A 53 -0.88 3.40 6.85
C ASP A 53 -2.16 4.02 7.45
N ALA A 54 -2.24 5.33 7.66
CA ALA A 54 -3.39 5.94 8.37
C ALA A 54 -4.69 6.01 7.54
N ARG A 55 -4.58 6.12 6.21
CA ARG A 55 -5.75 6.04 5.32
C ARG A 55 -6.17 4.60 5.10
N HIS A 56 -5.18 3.71 5.00
CA HIS A 56 -5.41 2.29 4.81
C HIS A 56 -6.10 1.67 6.03
N GLU A 57 -5.76 2.06 7.26
CA GLU A 57 -6.46 1.57 8.47
C GLU A 57 -7.97 1.94 8.48
N ARG A 58 -8.34 3.16 8.07
CA ARG A 58 -9.74 3.58 7.99
C ARG A 58 -10.49 2.95 6.80
N GLU A 59 -9.78 2.67 5.72
CA GLU A 59 -10.31 1.94 4.58
C GLU A 59 -10.59 0.48 4.95
N LEU A 60 -9.64 -0.16 5.63
CA LEU A 60 -9.75 -1.54 6.12
C LEU A 60 -10.85 -1.70 7.17
N SER A 61 -11.06 -0.72 8.06
CA SER A 61 -12.12 -0.78 9.08
C SER A 61 -13.54 -0.66 8.50
N ARG A 62 -13.65 -0.12 7.27
CA ARG A 62 -14.93 0.05 6.55
C ARG A 62 -15.06 -0.89 5.36
N GLN A 63 -14.21 -1.92 5.26
CA GLN A 63 -14.29 -2.91 4.19
C GLN A 63 -15.62 -3.65 4.28
N ASP A 64 -16.39 -3.56 3.21
CA ASP A 64 -17.77 -4.07 3.11
C ASP A 64 -17.99 -4.91 1.85
N LEU A 65 -16.90 -5.25 1.16
CA LEU A 65 -16.87 -6.16 0.02
C LEU A 65 -16.04 -7.39 0.41
N THR A 66 -16.69 -8.55 0.48
CA THR A 66 -16.02 -9.85 0.53
C THR A 66 -15.96 -10.41 -0.89
N PHE A 67 -14.78 -10.84 -1.31
CA PHE A 67 -14.60 -11.63 -2.52
C PHE A 67 -14.64 -13.11 -2.13
N SER A 68 -15.80 -13.59 -1.69
CA SER A 68 -16.02 -15.02 -1.42
C SER A 68 -16.77 -15.66 -2.58
N ALA A 69 -16.25 -16.78 -3.08
CA ALA A 69 -16.89 -17.56 -4.14
C ALA A 69 -18.22 -18.19 -3.70
N VAL A 70 -18.40 -18.38 -2.38
CA VAL A 70 -19.60 -18.97 -1.78
C VAL A 70 -20.36 -17.89 -1.00
N PRO A 71 -21.64 -17.62 -1.32
CA PRO A 71 -22.48 -16.76 -0.50
C PRO A 71 -22.62 -17.34 0.91
N ARG A 72 -22.30 -16.55 1.95
CA ARG A 72 -22.50 -16.99 3.34
C ARG A 72 -23.98 -17.33 3.58
N PRO A 73 -24.34 -18.27 4.46
CA PRO A 73 -25.74 -18.50 4.82
C PRO A 73 -26.33 -17.30 5.57
N LYS A 74 -27.66 -17.12 5.47
CA LYS A 74 -28.40 -16.10 6.23
C LYS A 74 -28.40 -16.48 7.72
N ALA A 75 -28.16 -15.51 8.60
CA ALA A 75 -28.19 -15.69 10.04
C ALA A 75 -28.64 -14.40 10.75
N ASP A 76 -28.98 -14.49 12.04
CA ASP A 76 -29.44 -13.32 12.80
C ASP A 76 -28.34 -12.25 13.02
N ASN A 77 -27.09 -12.61 12.75
CA ASN A 77 -25.91 -11.76 12.86
C ASN A 77 -25.36 -11.31 11.49
N THR A 78 -26.15 -11.39 10.42
CA THR A 78 -25.73 -10.98 9.09
C THR A 78 -26.39 -9.69 8.62
N VAL A 79 -25.67 -8.94 7.81
CA VAL A 79 -26.16 -7.77 7.08
C VAL A 79 -25.79 -7.93 5.62
N VAL A 80 -26.74 -7.66 4.72
CA VAL A 80 -26.47 -7.56 3.29
C VAL A 80 -26.13 -6.12 2.97
N VAL A 81 -25.00 -5.91 2.31
CA VAL A 81 -24.50 -4.59 1.93
C VAL A 81 -24.36 -4.53 0.42
N ALA A 82 -24.96 -3.51 -0.19
CA ALA A 82 -24.84 -3.27 -1.62
C ALA A 82 -24.13 -1.95 -1.93
N ALA A 83 -23.19 -1.99 -2.88
CA ALA A 83 -22.45 -0.81 -3.33
C ALA A 83 -23.26 -0.03 -4.37
N THR A 84 -23.49 1.25 -4.11
CA THR A 84 -24.24 2.18 -4.95
C THR A 84 -23.49 3.51 -5.06
N ASP A 85 -22.19 3.39 -5.31
CA ASP A 85 -21.29 4.52 -5.48
C ASP A 85 -21.67 5.32 -6.72
N THR A 86 -21.52 6.63 -6.62
CA THR A 86 -21.90 7.54 -7.69
C THR A 86 -20.93 8.70 -7.80
N TRP A 87 -20.92 9.34 -8.97
CA TRP A 87 -20.15 10.54 -9.23
C TRP A 87 -21.08 11.75 -9.35
N TRP A 88 -20.66 12.84 -8.73
CA TRP A 88 -21.25 14.17 -8.85
C TRP A 88 -20.16 15.14 -9.28
N HIS A 89 -20.14 15.49 -10.57
CA HIS A 89 -19.01 16.16 -11.22
C HIS A 89 -17.69 15.41 -10.98
N ASP A 90 -16.70 16.08 -10.39
CA ASP A 90 -15.39 15.56 -10.02
C ASP A 90 -15.37 14.89 -8.62
N LYS A 91 -16.51 14.85 -7.93
CA LYS A 91 -16.61 14.33 -6.57
C LYS A 91 -17.21 12.93 -6.55
N ASN A 92 -16.46 11.98 -6.00
CA ASN A 92 -16.98 10.65 -5.70
C ASN A 92 -17.89 10.70 -4.46
N VAL A 93 -19.05 10.06 -4.55
CA VAL A 93 -20.00 9.87 -3.45
C VAL A 93 -20.11 8.38 -3.18
N ARG A 94 -19.57 7.95 -2.03
CA ARG A 94 -19.63 6.56 -1.59
C ARG A 94 -21.04 6.25 -1.09
N GLY A 95 -21.67 5.24 -1.66
CA GLY A 95 -23.02 4.82 -1.33
C GLY A 95 -23.09 3.36 -0.92
N ARG A 96 -23.76 3.08 0.21
CA ARG A 96 -24.01 1.72 0.68
C ARG A 96 -25.47 1.54 1.05
N LEU A 97 -26.12 0.56 0.44
CA LEU A 97 -27.42 0.08 0.89
C LEU A 97 -27.22 -1.00 1.93
N LEU A 98 -27.97 -0.92 3.02
CA LEU A 98 -27.89 -1.85 4.16
C LEU A 98 -29.23 -2.54 4.34
N GLN A 99 -29.18 -3.87 4.43
CA GLN A 99 -30.31 -4.69 4.83
C GLN A 99 -29.88 -5.62 5.97
N PRO A 100 -30.16 -5.28 7.24
CA PRO A 100 -29.91 -6.17 8.36
C PRO A 100 -30.83 -7.40 8.27
N GLU A 101 -30.28 -8.60 8.43
CA GLU A 101 -31.06 -9.84 8.36
C GLU A 101 -31.53 -10.34 9.74
N GLY A 102 -31.06 -9.70 10.82
CA GLY A 102 -31.50 -9.97 12.19
C GLY A 102 -31.01 -8.93 13.21
N PRO A 103 -31.41 -9.06 14.49
CA PRO A 103 -31.09 -8.10 15.54
C PRO A 103 -29.61 -8.07 15.95
N GLY A 104 -28.85 -9.14 15.62
CA GLY A 104 -27.42 -9.22 15.86
C GLY A 104 -26.57 -8.69 14.70
N ALA A 105 -27.18 -8.07 13.68
CA ALA A 105 -26.47 -7.55 12.52
C ALA A 105 -25.42 -6.49 12.94
N PRO A 106 -24.18 -6.60 12.44
CA PRO A 106 -23.11 -5.68 12.82
C PRO A 106 -23.38 -4.27 12.29
N LEU A 107 -23.22 -3.23 13.10
CA LEU A 107 -23.35 -1.84 12.63
C LEU A 107 -22.07 -1.38 11.88
N PRO A 108 -22.20 -0.61 10.79
CA PRO A 108 -21.05 0.05 10.19
C PRO A 108 -20.43 1.07 11.17
N PRO A 109 -19.11 1.29 11.11
CA PRO A 109 -18.47 2.36 11.89
C PRO A 109 -19.15 3.71 11.63
N GLY A 110 -19.34 4.50 12.68
CA GLY A 110 -19.97 5.82 12.61
C GLY A 110 -21.52 5.81 12.56
N LEU A 111 -22.17 4.64 12.59
CA LEU A 111 -23.62 4.52 12.74
C LEU A 111 -24.00 4.05 14.15
N SER A 112 -24.99 4.72 14.76
CA SER A 112 -25.59 4.29 16.02
C SER A 112 -26.76 3.32 15.84
N ARG A 113 -27.41 3.37 14.69
CA ARG A 113 -28.52 2.48 14.29
C ARG A 113 -28.56 2.33 12.77
N PHE A 114 -29.19 1.27 12.29
CA PHE A 114 -29.48 1.14 10.85
C PHE A 114 -30.56 2.13 10.42
N PRO A 115 -30.40 2.81 9.28
CA PRO A 115 -31.51 3.55 8.65
C PRO A 115 -32.62 2.57 8.24
N ALA A 116 -33.89 3.00 8.37
CA ALA A 116 -35.01 2.22 7.85
C ALA A 116 -35.05 2.27 6.31
N THR A 117 -35.85 1.40 5.69
CA THR A 117 -36.06 1.41 4.24
C THR A 117 -36.54 2.78 3.77
N GLY A 118 -35.83 3.38 2.80
CA GLY A 118 -36.13 4.73 2.32
C GLY A 118 -35.49 5.85 3.16
N GLU A 119 -34.80 5.54 4.25
CA GLU A 119 -34.00 6.49 5.02
C GLU A 119 -32.52 6.40 4.66
N MET A 120 -31.79 7.50 4.87
CA MET A 120 -30.34 7.53 4.77
C MET A 120 -29.68 8.34 5.89
N VAL A 121 -28.48 7.91 6.26
CA VAL A 121 -27.53 8.64 7.11
C VAL A 121 -26.39 9.09 6.21
N VAL A 122 -26.06 10.39 6.23
CA VAL A 122 -25.10 11.01 5.30
C VAL A 122 -23.89 11.57 6.03
N SER A 123 -22.74 11.70 5.37
CA SER A 123 -21.63 12.43 5.94
C SER A 123 -21.99 13.93 6.09
N PRO A 124 -21.42 14.64 7.09
CA PRO A 124 -21.62 16.09 7.23
C PRO A 124 -21.42 16.88 5.92
N PRO A 125 -20.33 16.69 5.14
CA PRO A 125 -20.15 17.43 3.89
C PRO A 125 -21.14 17.02 2.79
N LEU A 126 -21.65 15.77 2.78
CA LEU A 126 -22.69 15.37 1.83
C LEU A 126 -24.05 15.99 2.18
N ARG A 127 -24.37 16.12 3.47
CA ARG A 127 -25.56 16.85 3.92
C ARG A 127 -25.55 18.28 3.40
N ASP A 128 -24.42 18.97 3.57
CA ASP A 128 -24.26 20.35 3.15
C ASP A 128 -24.32 20.48 1.62
N LEU A 129 -23.73 19.52 0.89
CA LEU A 129 -23.83 19.44 -0.56
C LEU A 129 -25.28 19.26 -1.02
N LEU A 130 -26.05 18.36 -0.42
CA LEU A 130 -27.44 18.11 -0.78
C LEU A 130 -28.37 19.29 -0.44
N ALA A 131 -28.02 20.09 0.56
CA ALA A 131 -28.72 21.34 0.89
C ALA A 131 -28.43 22.47 -0.12
N SER A 132 -27.38 22.36 -0.93
CA SER A 132 -27.02 23.40 -1.90
C SER A 132 -28.03 23.51 -3.06
N PRO A 133 -28.24 24.72 -3.62
CA PRO A 133 -29.21 24.93 -4.71
C PRO A 133 -28.90 24.08 -5.96
N GLY A 134 -27.62 23.88 -6.27
CA GLY A 134 -27.16 23.14 -7.45
C GLY A 134 -27.31 21.63 -7.35
N ALA A 135 -27.59 21.07 -6.17
CA ALA A 135 -27.64 19.62 -5.96
C ALA A 135 -29.02 18.99 -6.26
N ARG A 136 -29.89 19.64 -7.05
CA ARG A 136 -31.23 19.10 -7.38
C ARG A 136 -31.13 17.72 -8.04
N LEU A 137 -30.31 17.58 -9.09
CA LEU A 137 -30.11 16.30 -9.78
C LEU A 137 -29.51 15.23 -8.86
N LEU A 138 -28.62 15.61 -7.94
CA LEU A 138 -28.07 14.67 -6.97
C LEU A 138 -29.14 14.17 -5.98
N ARG A 139 -30.04 15.05 -5.53
CA ARG A 139 -31.18 14.68 -4.68
C ARG A 139 -32.16 13.74 -5.38
N GLU A 140 -32.42 13.96 -6.67
CA GLU A 140 -33.27 13.06 -7.46
C GLU A 140 -32.67 11.65 -7.58
N ARG A 141 -31.33 11.55 -7.64
CA ARG A 141 -30.62 10.26 -7.65
C ARG A 141 -30.54 9.58 -6.30
N LEU A 142 -30.76 10.32 -5.21
CA LEU A 142 -30.73 9.83 -3.83
C LEU A 142 -32.11 10.05 -3.19
N PRO A 143 -33.13 9.27 -3.58
CA PRO A 143 -34.51 9.45 -3.14
C PRO A 143 -34.74 8.92 -1.71
N TYR A 144 -33.86 9.27 -0.77
CA TYR A 144 -33.88 8.83 0.62
C TYR A 144 -34.07 10.02 1.56
N ARG A 145 -34.78 9.78 2.68
CA ARG A 145 -34.93 10.78 3.74
C ARG A 145 -33.69 10.81 4.63
N ILE A 146 -33.08 11.98 4.80
CA ILE A 146 -31.95 12.15 5.72
C ILE A 146 -32.44 12.07 7.17
N VAL A 147 -31.93 11.11 7.94
CA VAL A 147 -32.33 10.88 9.35
C VAL A 147 -31.17 11.02 10.35
N GLY A 148 -29.97 11.33 9.87
CA GLY A 148 -28.81 11.54 10.72
C GLY A 148 -27.52 11.76 9.93
N THR A 149 -26.42 11.87 10.67
CA THR A 149 -25.08 11.96 10.09
C THR A 149 -24.14 10.85 10.52
N ILE A 150 -23.25 10.46 9.61
CA ILE A 150 -22.18 9.49 9.86
C ILE A 150 -21.16 10.14 10.81
N GLY A 151 -20.84 9.46 11.91
CA GLY A 151 -19.79 9.89 12.84
C GLY A 151 -18.39 9.76 12.23
N GLU A 152 -17.40 10.45 12.81
CA GLU A 152 -16.04 10.54 12.25
C GLU A 152 -15.34 9.19 12.07
N SER A 153 -15.61 8.22 12.95
CA SER A 153 -15.07 6.85 12.84
C SER A 153 -15.56 6.10 11.60
N GLY A 154 -16.67 6.54 11.02
CA GLY A 154 -17.26 6.03 9.79
C GLY A 154 -16.81 6.75 8.53
N LEU A 155 -15.81 7.64 8.61
CA LEU A 155 -15.32 8.43 7.48
C LEU A 155 -13.79 8.23 7.27
N LEU A 156 -13.36 8.15 6.02
CA LEU A 156 -11.96 8.18 5.59
C LEU A 156 -11.33 9.55 5.90
N GLY A 157 -12.12 10.61 5.81
CA GLY A 157 -11.68 11.96 6.14
C GLY A 157 -12.84 12.96 6.22
N PRO A 158 -12.56 14.19 6.69
CA PRO A 158 -13.58 15.19 7.00
C PRO A 158 -14.34 15.73 5.77
N ARG A 159 -13.81 15.52 4.56
CA ARG A 159 -14.41 15.95 3.29
C ARG A 159 -15.04 14.81 2.49
N GLU A 160 -15.08 13.59 3.04
CA GLU A 160 -15.65 12.45 2.32
C GLU A 160 -17.17 12.61 2.14
N LEU A 161 -17.64 12.43 0.91
CA LEU A 161 -19.05 12.35 0.60
C LEU A 161 -19.49 10.88 0.70
N ALA A 162 -20.24 10.53 1.73
CA ALA A 162 -20.67 9.15 1.96
C ALA A 162 -22.12 9.09 2.47
N TYR A 163 -22.85 8.04 2.10
CA TYR A 163 -24.16 7.74 2.67
C TYR A 163 -24.35 6.24 2.90
N TYR A 164 -25.11 5.94 3.95
CA TYR A 164 -25.70 4.62 4.20
C TYR A 164 -27.21 4.75 4.11
N ALA A 165 -27.86 3.97 3.26
CA ALA A 165 -29.31 3.95 3.10
C ALA A 165 -29.90 2.58 3.45
N GLY A 166 -31.09 2.56 4.03
CA GLY A 166 -31.81 1.32 4.32
C GLY A 166 -32.45 0.81 3.03
N ALA A 167 -32.27 -0.47 2.75
CA ALA A 167 -32.90 -1.15 1.61
C ALA A 167 -33.57 -2.45 2.06
N ASP A 168 -34.48 -2.92 1.21
CA ASP A 168 -35.13 -4.22 1.33
C ASP A 168 -34.99 -4.98 0.01
N GLY A 169 -35.04 -6.30 0.08
CA GLY A 169 -34.91 -7.19 -1.09
C GLY A 169 -33.54 -7.20 -1.78
N LEU A 170 -32.45 -6.85 -1.08
CA LEU A 170 -31.09 -7.05 -1.57
C LEU A 170 -30.77 -8.55 -1.63
N GLU A 171 -30.49 -9.05 -2.83
CA GLU A 171 -30.06 -10.43 -3.03
C GLU A 171 -28.53 -10.51 -3.15
N PRO A 172 -27.82 -11.20 -2.23
CA PRO A 172 -26.40 -11.46 -2.37
C PRO A 172 -26.12 -12.31 -3.61
N ARG A 173 -25.16 -11.91 -4.44
CA ARG A 173 -24.73 -12.69 -5.61
C ARG A 173 -23.28 -13.12 -5.47
N SER A 174 -22.97 -14.34 -5.91
CA SER A 174 -21.59 -14.84 -5.97
C SER A 174 -20.77 -14.00 -6.96
N GLY A 175 -19.50 -13.73 -6.64
CA GLY A 175 -18.58 -13.02 -7.52
C GLY A 175 -18.56 -11.49 -7.39
N GLY A 176 -19.12 -10.92 -6.32
CA GLY A 176 -18.82 -9.55 -5.91
C GLY A 176 -19.20 -8.48 -6.95
N ALA A 177 -20.48 -8.40 -7.31
CA ALA A 177 -20.98 -7.26 -8.07
C ALA A 177 -22.49 -7.06 -7.85
N ARG A 178 -22.83 -6.63 -6.62
CA ARG A 178 -23.77 -5.54 -6.29
C ARG A 178 -24.26 -5.65 -4.85
N ALA A 179 -24.33 -6.85 -4.27
CA ALA A 179 -24.68 -7.05 -2.86
C ALA A 179 -23.90 -8.24 -2.28
N ASP A 180 -23.36 -8.08 -1.07
CA ASP A 180 -22.62 -9.11 -0.35
C ASP A 180 -23.09 -9.23 1.11
N ARG A 181 -22.95 -10.41 1.70
CA ARG A 181 -23.40 -10.71 3.06
C ARG A 181 -22.21 -10.70 4.04
N LEU A 182 -22.31 -9.87 5.07
CA LEU A 182 -21.28 -9.65 6.07
C LEU A 182 -21.77 -10.06 7.47
N THR A 183 -20.87 -10.60 8.28
CA THR A 183 -21.07 -10.84 9.72
C THR A 183 -20.35 -9.82 10.60
N ARG A 184 -19.47 -8.99 10.01
CA ARG A 184 -18.72 -7.92 10.67
C ARG A 184 -18.30 -6.87 9.64
N PHE A 185 -18.20 -5.61 10.06
CA PHE A 185 -17.50 -4.55 9.30
C PHE A 185 -16.04 -4.46 9.73
N GLY A 186 -15.13 -4.19 8.79
CA GLY A 186 -13.68 -4.23 9.02
C GLY A 186 -13.04 -5.40 8.27
N GLN A 187 -11.78 -5.72 8.57
CA GLN A 187 -11.07 -6.85 7.94
C GLN A 187 -11.84 -8.17 8.16
N THR A 188 -12.74 -8.49 7.23
CA THR A 188 -13.49 -9.76 7.17
C THR A 188 -12.73 -10.80 6.39
N GLN A 189 -11.67 -10.37 5.69
CA GLN A 189 -10.67 -11.24 5.13
C GLN A 189 -9.39 -11.00 5.89
N SER A 190 -9.14 -11.87 6.88
CA SER A 190 -7.86 -12.54 6.87
C SER A 190 -7.76 -13.17 5.49
N TRP A 191 -7.19 -12.44 4.54
CA TRP A 191 -6.25 -13.12 3.69
C TRP A 191 -5.31 -13.76 4.72
N GLN A 192 -5.50 -15.06 4.97
CA GLN A 192 -4.36 -15.93 4.76
C GLN A 192 -3.78 -15.38 3.47
N ARG A 193 -2.79 -14.53 3.64
CA ARG A 193 -1.83 -14.20 2.64
C ARG A 193 -1.19 -15.56 2.42
N GLU A 194 -1.90 -16.46 1.75
CA GLU A 194 -1.32 -17.38 0.79
C GLU A 194 -0.48 -16.41 0.00
N LYS A 195 0.80 -16.37 0.40
CA LYS A 195 1.78 -15.56 -0.27
C LYS A 195 1.73 -16.16 -1.65
N ASP A 196 1.00 -15.52 -2.56
CA ASP A 196 0.77 -16.05 -3.89
C ASP A 196 2.17 -16.44 -4.38
N PRO A 197 2.45 -17.74 -4.56
CA PRO A 197 3.80 -18.20 -4.82
C PRO A 197 4.38 -17.47 -6.02
N VAL A 198 3.52 -17.01 -6.94
CA VAL A 198 3.86 -16.18 -8.09
C VAL A 198 4.33 -14.78 -7.67
N LEU A 199 3.64 -14.10 -6.75
CA LEU A 199 4.06 -12.78 -6.23
C LEU A 199 5.37 -12.89 -5.43
N LEU A 200 5.52 -13.95 -4.63
CA LEU A 200 6.74 -14.21 -3.86
C LEU A 200 7.90 -14.53 -4.81
N LEU A 201 7.67 -15.38 -5.83
CA LEU A 201 8.65 -15.70 -6.86
C LEU A 201 9.04 -14.47 -7.68
N MET A 202 8.08 -13.65 -8.09
CA MET A 202 8.33 -12.40 -8.81
C MET A 202 9.15 -11.43 -7.96
N MET A 203 8.85 -11.31 -6.67
CA MET A 203 9.64 -10.51 -5.74
C MET A 203 11.07 -11.04 -5.60
N ILE A 204 11.26 -12.35 -5.43
CA ILE A 204 12.59 -12.98 -5.40
C ILE A 204 13.35 -12.74 -6.70
N VAL A 205 12.71 -12.93 -7.86
CA VAL A 205 13.30 -12.68 -9.17
C VAL A 205 13.76 -11.23 -9.27
N VAL A 206 12.91 -10.26 -8.91
CA VAL A 206 13.28 -8.84 -8.90
C VAL A 206 14.49 -8.59 -8.00
N PHE A 207 14.50 -9.12 -6.77
CA PHE A 207 15.65 -8.97 -5.86
C PHE A 207 16.93 -9.59 -6.42
N VAL A 208 16.86 -10.81 -6.98
CA VAL A 208 18.02 -11.49 -7.57
C VAL A 208 18.52 -10.74 -8.81
N THR A 209 17.62 -10.30 -9.69
CA THR A 209 17.96 -9.50 -10.87
C THR A 209 18.60 -8.17 -10.48
N LEU A 210 18.21 -7.57 -9.35
CA LEU A 210 18.82 -6.34 -8.84
C LEU A 210 20.18 -6.57 -8.18
N LEU A 211 20.35 -7.68 -7.45
CA LEU A 211 21.57 -7.99 -6.68
C LEU A 211 22.69 -8.57 -7.55
N LEU A 212 22.35 -9.33 -8.60
CA LEU A 212 23.33 -10.01 -9.44
C LEU A 212 24.28 -9.04 -10.17
N PRO A 213 23.82 -7.94 -10.79
CA PRO A 213 24.70 -6.92 -11.38
C PRO A 213 25.65 -6.29 -10.36
N VAL A 214 25.18 -6.06 -9.12
CA VAL A 214 25.99 -5.52 -8.03
C VAL A 214 27.13 -6.48 -7.66
N ALA A 215 26.82 -7.77 -7.52
CA ALA A 215 27.82 -8.80 -7.24
C ALA A 215 28.87 -8.92 -8.36
N VAL A 216 28.44 -8.88 -9.62
CA VAL A 216 29.35 -8.88 -10.79
C VAL A 216 30.25 -7.66 -10.79
N PHE A 217 29.71 -6.48 -10.47
CA PHE A 217 30.47 -5.24 -10.42
C PHE A 217 31.53 -5.25 -9.32
N ILE A 218 31.18 -5.77 -8.12
CA ILE A 218 32.12 -5.97 -7.01
C ILE A 218 33.21 -6.97 -7.41
N ALA A 219 32.84 -8.11 -8.01
CA ALA A 219 33.78 -9.13 -8.44
C ALA A 219 34.78 -8.59 -9.49
N ALA A 220 34.28 -7.82 -10.47
CA ALA A 220 35.11 -7.15 -11.46
C ALA A 220 36.06 -6.14 -10.80
N ALA A 221 35.57 -5.31 -9.88
CA ALA A 221 36.38 -4.33 -9.15
C ALA A 221 37.51 -4.98 -8.33
N VAL A 222 37.25 -6.14 -7.71
CA VAL A 222 38.27 -6.92 -6.99
C VAL A 222 39.29 -7.53 -7.94
N ARG A 223 38.86 -8.09 -9.08
CA ARG A 223 39.74 -8.76 -10.04
C ARG A 223 40.73 -7.79 -10.70
N PHE A 224 40.28 -6.61 -11.12
CA PHE A 224 41.18 -5.58 -11.67
C PHE A 224 42.10 -4.94 -10.63
N GLY A 225 41.83 -5.14 -9.33
CA GLY A 225 42.75 -4.77 -8.26
C GLY A 225 43.95 -5.72 -8.12
N GLY A 226 43.81 -6.98 -8.52
CA GLY A 226 44.84 -8.02 -8.41
C GLY A 226 45.96 -7.92 -9.45
N GLU A 227 45.63 -7.58 -10.70
CA GLU A 227 46.60 -7.56 -11.82
C GLU A 227 47.75 -6.54 -11.62
N ARG A 228 47.55 -5.50 -10.80
CA ARG A 228 48.60 -4.53 -10.44
C ARG A 228 49.61 -5.09 -9.42
N ARG A 229 49.22 -6.09 -8.60
CA ARG A 229 50.16 -6.78 -7.69
C ARG A 229 51.08 -7.69 -8.48
N ASP A 230 50.56 -8.44 -9.44
CA ASP A 230 51.34 -9.40 -10.23
C ASP A 230 52.37 -8.70 -11.13
N ARG A 231 52.01 -7.54 -11.73
CA ARG A 231 52.97 -6.74 -12.50
C ARG A 231 54.10 -6.15 -11.64
N ARG A 232 53.82 -5.77 -10.39
CA ARG A 232 54.85 -5.27 -9.47
C ARG A 232 55.79 -6.39 -9.01
N LEU A 233 55.28 -7.60 -8.76
CA LEU A 233 56.11 -8.76 -8.40
C LEU A 233 56.94 -9.28 -9.58
N ALA A 234 56.39 -9.28 -10.79
CA ALA A 234 57.15 -9.63 -11.99
C ALA A 234 58.26 -8.62 -12.29
N ALA A 235 58.01 -7.32 -12.09
CA ALA A 235 59.03 -6.28 -12.23
C ALA A 235 60.14 -6.40 -11.17
N LEU A 236 59.82 -6.78 -9.93
CA LEU A 236 60.81 -7.03 -8.88
C LEU A 236 61.64 -8.30 -9.16
N ARG A 237 61.03 -9.36 -9.69
CA ARG A 237 61.73 -10.55 -10.17
C ARG A 237 62.69 -10.24 -11.33
N LEU A 238 62.32 -9.31 -12.22
CA LEU A 238 63.18 -8.86 -13.32
C LEU A 238 64.40 -8.03 -12.88
N VAL A 239 64.36 -7.41 -11.70
CA VAL A 239 65.47 -6.64 -11.12
C VAL A 239 66.37 -7.51 -10.24
N GLY A 240 66.11 -8.83 -10.17
CA GLY A 240 67.01 -9.80 -9.54
C GLY A 240 66.93 -9.87 -8.02
N ALA A 241 65.83 -9.41 -7.43
CA ALA A 241 65.55 -9.66 -6.03
C ALA A 241 64.93 -11.06 -5.89
N ASP A 242 65.79 -12.08 -5.78
CA ASP A 242 65.45 -13.38 -5.19
C ASP A 242 66.25 -13.54 -3.88
#